data_AF-A0A6M2D7P4-F1
#
_entry.id   AF-A0A6M2D7P4-F1
#
_cell.length_a   1.000
_cell.length_b   1.000
_cell.length_c   1.000
_cell.angle_alpha   90.00
_cell.angle_beta   90.00
_cell.angle_gamma   90.00
#
_symmetry.space_group_name_H-M   'P 1'
#
loop_
_entity.id
_entity.type
_entity.pdbx_description
1 polymer ?
#
loop_
_entity_poly.entity_id
_entity_poly.type
_entity_poly.pdbx_seq_one_letter_code
_entity_poly.pdbx_strand_id
1 'polypeptide(L)'
;PNGSVMCCARSRVSPSYVGCFVFVVLAEIRERILMNDDVRVNASDLHAGQYHLVGCDLRELDVFEAKVVHESGLDLKLPTMFIAECVLVYMSCDESSALLSWITRNFPNAVLVSYDPVNMDDKFAEVMVENLKQRNCLLAGLQACTTIKAQEERSRQSGWEVCKVWTMNQVYQSFPASELHRVEKLELLDERELLDQQIYHWDTGFVSTQQHIVA
;
A
#
# COMPACT_ATOMS: atom_id res chain seq x y z
N PRO A 1 -5.20 -2.56 21.61
CA PRO A 1 -3.80 -2.61 22.08
C PRO A 1 -2.80 -3.29 21.14
N ASN A 2 -3.23 -3.85 20.00
CA ASN A 2 -2.36 -4.62 19.11
C ASN A 2 -2.30 -3.94 17.74
N GLY A 3 -1.63 -2.80 17.66
CA GLY A 3 -1.20 -2.22 16.39
C GLY A 3 0.23 -2.65 16.14
N SER A 4 0.50 -3.35 15.04
CA SER A 4 1.86 -3.79 14.69
C SER A 4 2.17 -3.42 13.24
N VAL A 5 3.29 -2.71 13.06
CA VAL A 5 3.83 -2.12 11.82
C VAL A 5 5.24 -2.69 11.60
N MET A 6 5.60 -3.12 10.39
CA MET A 6 6.99 -3.18 9.85
C MET A 6 6.97 -3.66 8.38
N CYS A 7 7.34 -2.88 7.35
CA CYS A 7 8.63 -2.38 6.82
C CYS A 7 9.40 -3.34 5.88
N CYS A 8 9.57 -2.86 4.64
CA CYS A 8 10.00 -3.53 3.40
C CYS A 8 11.52 -3.71 3.28
N ALA A 9 11.95 -4.79 2.59
CA ALA A 9 13.32 -4.95 2.11
C ALA A 9 13.40 -4.67 0.59
N ARG A 10 14.41 -3.91 0.18
CA ARG A 10 14.73 -3.58 -1.21
C ARG A 10 15.30 -4.82 -1.90
N SER A 11 14.69 -5.31 -2.98
CA SER A 11 15.30 -6.30 -3.88
C SER A 11 15.39 -5.73 -5.29
N ARG A 12 16.62 -5.67 -5.84
CA ARG A 12 16.86 -5.34 -7.26
C ARG A 12 16.56 -6.57 -8.10
N VAL A 13 15.35 -6.70 -8.61
CA VAL A 13 14.99 -7.84 -9.48
C VAL A 13 15.27 -7.55 -10.98
N SER A 14 15.40 -6.29 -11.43
CA SER A 14 15.94 -5.99 -12.78
C SER A 14 16.35 -4.51 -12.95
N PRO A 15 17.15 -4.14 -13.98
CA PRO A 15 17.57 -2.76 -14.25
C PRO A 15 16.43 -1.81 -14.66
N SER A 16 15.25 -2.34 -14.95
CA SER A 16 14.11 -1.60 -15.51
C SER A 16 12.93 -1.45 -14.54
N TYR A 17 13.02 -2.05 -13.35
CA TYR A 17 11.89 -2.16 -12.44
C TYR A 17 12.28 -1.84 -11.00
N VAL A 18 11.67 -0.78 -10.46
CA VAL A 18 11.57 -0.55 -9.02
C VAL A 18 10.33 -1.31 -8.55
N GLY A 19 10.45 -2.63 -8.38
CA GLY A 19 9.38 -3.45 -7.83
C GLY A 19 9.24 -3.20 -6.33
N CYS A 20 8.14 -2.57 -5.92
CA CYS A 20 7.73 -2.50 -4.52
C CYS A 20 6.64 -3.57 -4.34
N PHE A 21 6.95 -4.66 -3.64
CA PHE A 21 5.99 -5.73 -3.34
C PHE A 21 5.66 -5.67 -1.85
N VAL A 22 4.45 -5.24 -1.52
CA VAL A 22 3.94 -5.19 -0.14
C VAL A 22 2.69 -6.05 -0.07
N PHE A 23 2.78 -7.20 0.60
CA PHE A 23 1.63 -7.93 1.13
C PHE A 23 1.92 -8.22 2.60
N VAL A 24 1.01 -7.77 3.47
CA VAL A 24 1.10 -7.89 4.93
C VAL A 24 0.09 -8.94 5.38
N VAL A 25 0.56 -10.06 5.92
CA VAL A 25 -0.26 -11.00 6.70
C VAL A 25 0.37 -11.10 8.10
N LEU A 26 -0.43 -10.81 9.13
CA LEU A 26 0.00 -10.57 10.52
C LEU A 26 -0.09 -11.83 11.40
N ALA A 27 1.03 -12.25 12.02
CA ALA A 27 1.08 -12.88 13.37
C ALA A 27 2.54 -13.03 13.90
N GLU A 28 2.90 -12.33 14.98
CA GLU A 28 4.00 -12.62 15.95
C GLU A 28 5.23 -13.42 15.47
N ILE A 29 6.24 -12.74 14.92
CA ILE A 29 7.25 -13.44 14.08
C ILE A 29 8.63 -13.58 14.75
N ARG A 30 9.10 -12.60 15.52
CA ARG A 30 10.53 -12.60 15.89
C ARG A 30 10.92 -13.64 16.95
N GLU A 31 10.03 -13.95 17.89
CA GLU A 31 10.31 -14.97 18.94
C GLU A 31 9.75 -16.36 18.59
N ARG A 32 8.82 -16.47 17.62
CA ARG A 32 8.20 -17.75 17.25
C ARG A 32 8.86 -18.46 16.07
N ILE A 33 9.59 -17.77 15.17
CA ILE A 33 10.35 -18.42 14.09
C ILE A 33 11.32 -19.49 14.64
N LEU A 34 11.83 -19.28 15.87
CA LEU A 34 12.82 -20.18 16.48
C LEU A 34 12.21 -21.26 17.38
N MET A 35 10.88 -21.32 17.53
CA MET A 35 10.27 -22.14 18.60
C MET A 35 9.56 -23.43 18.19
N ASN A 36 9.32 -23.77 16.91
CA ASN A 36 9.08 -25.19 16.49
C ASN A 36 8.72 -25.51 15.02
N ASP A 37 8.77 -24.61 14.03
CA ASP A 37 8.19 -24.91 12.70
C ASP A 37 9.22 -25.00 11.56
N ASP A 38 8.96 -25.93 10.62
CA ASP A 38 9.73 -26.16 9.39
C ASP A 38 9.90 -24.88 8.57
N VAL A 39 11.05 -24.22 8.71
CA VAL A 39 11.42 -23.06 7.89
C VAL A 39 11.76 -23.53 6.48
N ARG A 40 11.04 -23.03 5.48
CA ARG A 40 11.31 -23.27 4.05
C ARG A 40 11.84 -22.00 3.41
N VAL A 41 13.03 -22.10 2.82
CA VAL A 41 13.68 -20.98 2.13
C VAL A 41 13.92 -21.36 0.68
N ASN A 42 13.37 -20.56 -0.24
CA ASN A 42 13.61 -20.64 -1.67
C ASN A 42 14.39 -19.39 -2.12
N ALA A 43 14.74 -19.31 -3.42
CA ALA A 43 15.55 -18.20 -3.93
C ALA A 43 14.92 -16.81 -3.71
N SER A 44 13.59 -16.70 -3.74
CA SER A 44 12.85 -15.44 -3.56
C SER A 44 11.89 -15.44 -2.38
N ASP A 45 11.72 -16.58 -1.70
CA ASP A 45 10.60 -16.81 -0.78
C ASP A 45 11.08 -17.40 0.55
N LEU A 46 10.40 -17.07 1.63
CA LEU A 46 10.63 -17.59 2.99
C LEU A 46 9.29 -17.91 3.63
N HIS A 47 9.08 -19.15 4.06
CA HIS A 47 7.89 -19.57 4.80
C HIS A 47 8.32 -20.05 6.19
N ALA A 48 7.75 -19.48 7.24
CA ALA A 48 8.05 -19.80 8.63
C ALA A 48 6.81 -19.62 9.51
N GLY A 49 6.16 -20.74 9.86
CA GLY A 49 4.94 -20.74 10.68
C GLY A 49 3.82 -19.92 10.01
N GLN A 50 3.39 -18.85 10.68
CA GLN A 50 2.34 -17.92 10.21
C GLN A 50 2.88 -16.75 9.36
N TYR A 51 4.17 -16.77 9.01
CA TYR A 51 4.80 -15.70 8.23
C TYR A 51 5.33 -16.22 6.90
N HIS A 52 5.04 -15.44 5.85
CA HIS A 52 5.46 -15.71 4.49
C HIS A 52 6.01 -14.44 3.86
N LEU A 53 7.24 -14.50 3.39
CA LEU A 53 7.83 -13.52 2.49
C LEU A 53 7.83 -14.13 1.10
N VAL A 54 7.18 -13.46 0.15
CA VAL A 54 6.97 -13.99 -1.19
C VAL A 54 7.45 -12.98 -2.22
N GLY A 55 8.37 -13.39 -3.09
CA GLY A 55 8.77 -12.62 -4.25
C GLY A 55 7.87 -12.97 -5.44
N CYS A 56 6.97 -12.04 -5.81
CA CYS A 56 6.09 -12.18 -6.97
C CYS A 56 5.82 -10.81 -7.61
N ASP A 57 5.59 -10.78 -8.92
CA ASP A 57 5.12 -9.59 -9.61
C ASP A 57 3.60 -9.43 -9.47
N LEU A 58 3.12 -8.29 -8.94
CA LEU A 58 1.68 -8.05 -8.72
C LEU A 58 0.89 -7.90 -10.02
N ARG A 59 1.58 -7.74 -11.14
CA ARG A 59 0.99 -7.68 -12.47
C ARG A 59 0.71 -9.08 -13.02
N GLU A 60 1.40 -10.09 -12.50
CA GLU A 60 1.24 -11.49 -12.87
C GLU A 60 0.31 -12.18 -11.86
N LEU A 61 -0.99 -11.92 -11.97
CA LEU A 61 -1.99 -12.36 -10.99
C LEU A 61 -2.03 -13.89 -10.79
N ASP A 62 -1.75 -14.67 -11.82
CA ASP A 62 -1.68 -16.13 -11.71
C ASP A 62 -0.51 -16.57 -10.81
N VAL A 63 0.63 -15.89 -10.91
CA VAL A 63 1.82 -16.14 -10.07
C VAL A 63 1.58 -15.65 -8.65
N PHE A 64 0.95 -14.47 -8.51
CA PHE A 64 0.52 -13.94 -7.23
C PHE A 64 -0.39 -14.93 -6.49
N GLU A 65 -1.43 -15.44 -7.15
CA GLU A 65 -2.36 -16.42 -6.60
C GLU A 65 -1.64 -17.72 -6.21
N ALA A 66 -0.80 -18.26 -7.09
CA ALA A 66 -0.04 -19.48 -6.82
C ALA A 66 0.81 -19.36 -5.54
N LYS A 67 1.56 -18.27 -5.40
CA LYS A 67 2.49 -18.11 -4.27
C LYS A 67 1.81 -17.64 -2.98
N VAL A 68 0.92 -16.65 -3.08
CA VAL A 68 0.29 -16.05 -1.88
C VAL A 68 -0.87 -16.90 -1.39
N VAL A 69 -1.66 -17.49 -2.27
CA VAL A 69 -2.82 -18.31 -1.86
C VAL A 69 -2.39 -19.75 -1.63
N HIS A 70 -1.76 -20.39 -2.62
CA HIS A 70 -1.51 -21.84 -2.54
C HIS A 70 -0.25 -22.19 -1.74
N GLU A 71 0.90 -21.58 -2.04
CA GLU A 71 2.16 -21.93 -1.36
C GLU A 71 2.20 -21.42 0.09
N SER A 72 1.62 -20.26 0.35
CA SER A 72 1.54 -19.69 1.71
C SER A 72 0.30 -20.16 2.49
N GLY A 73 -0.62 -20.88 1.85
CA GLY A 73 -1.80 -21.45 2.51
C GLY A 73 -2.81 -20.41 3.03
N LEU A 74 -2.93 -19.27 2.33
CA LEU A 74 -3.88 -18.22 2.72
C LEU A 74 -5.33 -18.68 2.48
N ASP A 75 -6.15 -18.70 3.53
CA ASP A 75 -7.58 -19.00 3.43
C ASP A 75 -8.38 -17.75 3.01
N LEU A 76 -8.84 -17.75 1.76
CA LEU A 76 -9.62 -16.66 1.15
C LEU A 76 -10.94 -16.34 1.89
N LYS A 77 -11.44 -17.25 2.74
CA LYS A 77 -12.67 -17.04 3.50
C LYS A 77 -12.45 -16.17 4.73
N LEU A 78 -11.22 -16.04 5.21
CA LEU A 78 -10.89 -15.25 6.38
C LEU A 78 -10.88 -13.75 6.05
N PRO A 79 -11.28 -12.89 7.00
CA PRO A 79 -11.11 -11.44 6.87
C PRO A 79 -9.64 -11.09 6.61
N THR A 80 -9.38 -10.43 5.48
CA THR A 80 -8.01 -10.17 5.00
C THR A 80 -7.82 -8.67 4.79
N MET A 81 -6.75 -8.13 5.36
CA MET A 81 -6.34 -6.74 5.15
C MET A 81 -5.14 -6.71 4.22
N PHE A 82 -5.29 -5.95 3.13
CA PHE A 82 -4.24 -5.62 2.19
C PHE A 82 -3.69 -4.23 2.53
N ILE A 83 -2.38 -4.06 2.35
CA ILE A 83 -1.72 -2.76 2.54
C ILE A 83 -0.89 -2.49 1.30
N ALA A 84 -1.18 -1.37 0.64
CA ALA A 84 -0.43 -0.89 -0.52
C ALA A 84 0.15 0.49 -0.20
N GLU A 85 1.36 0.51 0.37
CA GLU A 85 2.06 1.74 0.74
C GLU A 85 3.07 2.12 -0.34
N CYS A 86 2.76 3.17 -1.12
CA CYS A 86 3.51 3.60 -2.29
C CYS A 86 3.71 2.43 -3.28
N VAL A 87 2.63 1.79 -3.70
CA VAL A 87 2.71 0.61 -4.59
C VAL A 87 1.91 0.82 -5.86
N LEU A 88 0.62 1.16 -5.74
CA LEU A 88 -0.30 1.14 -6.89
C LEU A 88 0.09 2.17 -7.94
N VAL A 89 0.72 3.29 -7.55
CA VAL A 89 1.19 4.33 -8.46
C VAL A 89 2.29 3.85 -9.44
N TYR A 90 3.00 2.77 -9.13
CA TYR A 90 4.04 2.21 -9.99
C TYR A 90 3.51 1.25 -11.06
N MET A 91 2.28 0.77 -10.91
CA MET A 91 1.59 -0.07 -11.88
C MET A 91 0.78 0.82 -12.82
N SER A 92 0.56 0.40 -14.07
CA SER A 92 -0.43 1.09 -14.91
C SER A 92 -1.82 1.05 -14.28
N CYS A 93 -2.72 1.93 -14.73
CA CYS A 93 -4.09 1.95 -14.21
C CYS A 93 -4.80 0.61 -14.46
N ASP A 94 -4.53 -0.05 -15.59
CA ASP A 94 -5.12 -1.34 -15.93
C ASP A 94 -4.60 -2.46 -15.02
N GLU A 95 -3.28 -2.54 -14.81
CA GLU A 95 -2.66 -3.56 -13.96
C GLU A 95 -3.09 -3.40 -12.49
N SER A 96 -3.08 -2.17 -11.97
CA SER A 96 -3.54 -1.91 -10.59
C SER A 96 -5.03 -2.20 -10.43
N SER A 97 -5.88 -1.82 -11.39
CA SER A 97 -7.31 -2.13 -11.34
C SER A 97 -7.60 -3.62 -11.45
N ALA A 98 -6.78 -4.37 -12.22
CA ALA A 98 -6.87 -5.81 -12.31
C ALA A 98 -6.54 -6.49 -10.96
N LEU A 99 -5.50 -6.02 -10.26
CA LEU A 99 -5.18 -6.49 -8.91
C LEU A 99 -6.31 -6.18 -7.92
N LEU A 100 -6.80 -4.94 -7.90
CA LEU A 100 -7.91 -4.52 -7.03
C LEU A 100 -9.17 -5.37 -7.28
N SER A 101 -9.50 -5.61 -8.55
CA SER A 101 -10.64 -6.45 -8.95
C SER A 101 -10.42 -7.93 -8.66
N TRP A 102 -9.18 -8.42 -8.69
CA TRP A 102 -8.87 -9.78 -8.28
C TRP A 102 -9.09 -9.96 -6.77
N ILE A 103 -8.72 -8.97 -5.95
CA ILE A 103 -8.98 -9.01 -4.49
C ILE A 103 -10.47 -9.11 -4.21
N THR A 104 -11.29 -8.20 -4.76
CA THR A 104 -12.73 -8.15 -4.47
C THR A 104 -13.48 -9.38 -4.99
N ARG A 105 -13.00 -10.03 -6.06
CA ARG A 105 -13.57 -11.28 -6.58
C ARG A 105 -13.26 -12.49 -5.69
N ASN A 106 -12.10 -12.54 -5.06
CA ASN A 106 -11.61 -13.72 -4.35
C ASN A 106 -11.85 -13.65 -2.82
N PHE A 107 -11.89 -12.45 -2.25
CA PHE A 107 -12.02 -12.25 -0.81
C PHE A 107 -13.36 -11.61 -0.46
N PRO A 108 -14.32 -12.39 0.09
CA PRO A 108 -15.62 -11.85 0.51
C PRO A 108 -15.51 -10.78 1.61
N ASN A 109 -14.47 -10.88 2.44
CA ASN A 109 -14.18 -10.00 3.56
C ASN A 109 -12.78 -9.39 3.38
N ALA A 110 -12.65 -8.36 2.56
CA ALA A 110 -11.38 -7.67 2.35
C ALA A 110 -11.43 -6.22 2.78
N VAL A 111 -10.31 -5.75 3.30
CA VAL A 111 -9.99 -4.34 3.48
C VAL A 111 -8.70 -4.07 2.71
N LEU A 112 -8.61 -2.93 2.03
CA LEU A 112 -7.34 -2.42 1.53
C LEU A 112 -7.09 -1.04 2.13
N VAL A 113 -5.91 -0.88 2.70
CA VAL A 113 -5.35 0.43 3.09
C VAL A 113 -4.29 0.80 2.06
N SER A 114 -4.50 1.92 1.37
CA SER A 114 -3.54 2.46 0.42
C SER A 114 -2.92 3.76 0.93
N TYR A 115 -1.69 4.02 0.52
CA TYR A 115 -1.02 5.31 0.68
C TYR A 115 -0.30 5.59 -0.63
N ASP A 116 -0.77 6.58 -1.40
CA ASP A 116 -0.22 6.90 -2.72
C ASP A 116 -0.24 8.42 -2.93
N PRO A 117 0.39 8.93 -4.01
CA PRO A 117 0.25 10.33 -4.38
C PRO A 117 -1.19 10.68 -4.78
N VAL A 118 -1.59 11.93 -4.56
CA VAL A 118 -2.88 12.50 -4.99
C VAL A 118 -2.69 13.94 -5.46
N ASN A 119 -3.70 14.54 -6.10
CA ASN A 119 -3.65 15.92 -6.60
C ASN A 119 -2.50 16.14 -7.61
N MET A 120 -2.24 15.14 -8.45
CA MET A 120 -1.10 15.12 -9.36
C MET A 120 -1.33 15.90 -10.67
N ASP A 121 -2.15 16.95 -10.65
CA ASP A 121 -2.56 17.75 -11.82
C ASP A 121 -2.09 19.22 -11.77
N ASP A 122 -1.20 19.57 -10.85
CA ASP A 122 -0.65 20.92 -10.69
C ASP A 122 0.86 21.05 -11.05
N LYS A 123 1.39 22.28 -10.92
CA LYS A 123 2.81 22.57 -11.22
C LYS A 123 3.79 21.94 -10.23
N PHE A 124 3.40 21.76 -8.97
CA PHE A 124 4.24 21.10 -8.00
C PHE A 124 4.38 19.61 -8.34
N ALA A 125 3.27 18.96 -8.65
CA ALA A 125 3.21 17.57 -9.11
C ALA A 125 4.01 17.36 -10.40
N GLU A 126 3.92 18.27 -11.38
CA GLU A 126 4.73 18.23 -12.60
C GLU A 126 6.24 18.18 -12.28
N VAL A 127 6.71 19.04 -11.39
CA VAL A 127 8.11 19.08 -10.94
C VAL A 127 8.48 17.81 -10.17
N MET A 128 7.62 17.33 -9.28
CA MET A 128 7.81 16.07 -8.55
C MET A 128 7.98 14.88 -9.51
N VAL A 129 7.10 14.75 -10.49
CA VAL A 129 7.13 13.67 -11.49
C VAL A 129 8.39 13.76 -12.34
N GLU A 130 8.79 14.95 -12.78
CA GLU A 130 10.00 15.15 -13.58
C GLU A 130 11.26 14.77 -12.78
N ASN A 131 11.33 15.16 -11.50
CA ASN A 131 12.43 14.78 -10.62
C ASN A 131 12.53 13.26 -10.40
N LEU A 132 11.39 12.55 -10.33
CA LEU A 132 11.37 11.09 -10.23
C LEU A 132 11.80 10.42 -11.54
N LYS A 133 11.34 10.94 -12.69
CA LYS A 133 11.74 10.46 -14.02
C LYS A 133 13.25 10.56 -14.23
N GLN A 134 13.87 11.68 -13.83
CA GLN A 134 15.32 11.87 -13.89
C GLN A 134 16.11 10.83 -13.07
N ARG A 135 15.46 10.19 -12.09
CA ARG A 135 16.02 9.12 -11.25
C ARG A 135 15.62 7.72 -11.72
N ASN A 136 15.10 7.60 -12.95
CA ASN A 136 14.56 6.35 -13.52
C ASN A 136 13.42 5.74 -12.68
N CYS A 137 12.61 6.60 -12.04
CA CYS A 137 11.44 6.20 -11.29
C CYS A 137 10.18 6.69 -12.02
N LEU A 138 9.52 5.78 -12.75
CA LEU A 138 8.31 6.08 -13.50
C LEU A 138 7.07 5.81 -12.65
N LEU A 139 6.15 6.76 -12.61
CA LEU A 139 4.82 6.62 -12.01
C LEU A 139 3.82 6.22 -13.11
N ALA A 140 3.69 4.92 -13.38
CA ALA A 140 2.82 4.42 -14.46
C ALA A 140 1.32 4.61 -14.17
N GLY A 141 0.94 4.69 -12.89
CA GLY A 141 -0.44 4.83 -12.41
C GLY A 141 -0.86 6.29 -12.15
N LEU A 142 -0.11 7.27 -12.67
CA LEU A 142 -0.31 8.68 -12.33
C LEU A 142 -1.71 9.21 -12.64
N GLN A 143 -2.38 8.68 -13.68
CA GLN A 143 -3.74 9.11 -14.07
C GLN A 143 -4.77 8.85 -12.95
N ALA A 144 -4.59 7.78 -12.18
CA ALA A 144 -5.45 7.47 -11.04
C ALA A 144 -5.20 8.39 -9.83
N CYS A 145 -4.06 9.10 -9.81
CA CYS A 145 -3.60 9.96 -8.71
C CYS A 145 -3.97 11.44 -8.92
N THR A 146 -4.83 11.75 -9.91
CA THR A 146 -5.19 13.14 -10.24
C THR A 146 -6.00 13.81 -9.15
N THR A 147 -6.99 13.12 -8.57
CA THR A 147 -7.83 13.65 -7.49
C THR A 147 -8.28 12.52 -6.57
N ILE A 148 -8.70 12.85 -5.35
CA ILE A 148 -9.37 11.89 -4.45
C ILE A 148 -10.53 11.18 -5.18
N LYS A 149 -11.36 11.93 -5.92
CA LYS A 149 -12.51 11.36 -6.65
C LYS A 149 -12.09 10.31 -7.67
N ALA A 150 -10.97 10.50 -8.36
CA ALA A 150 -10.44 9.51 -9.30
C ALA A 150 -10.03 8.21 -8.59
N GLN A 151 -9.40 8.32 -7.42
CA GLN A 151 -9.04 7.15 -6.59
C GLN A 151 -10.28 6.41 -6.08
N GLU A 152 -11.29 7.15 -5.61
CA GLU A 152 -12.54 6.54 -5.15
C GLU A 152 -13.29 5.85 -6.29
N GLU A 153 -13.36 6.49 -7.46
CA GLU A 153 -14.02 5.93 -8.64
C GLU A 153 -13.34 4.65 -9.11
N ARG A 154 -11.99 4.64 -9.19
CA ARG A 154 -11.21 3.42 -9.50
C ARG A 154 -11.52 2.29 -8.52
N SER A 155 -11.63 2.60 -7.23
CA SER A 155 -11.95 1.63 -6.20
C SER A 155 -13.36 1.06 -6.39
N ARG A 156 -14.37 1.92 -6.62
CA ARG A 156 -15.75 1.47 -6.88
C ARG A 156 -15.85 0.62 -8.14
N GLN A 157 -15.19 1.02 -9.22
CA GLN A 157 -15.13 0.26 -10.48
C GLN A 157 -14.45 -1.11 -10.32
N SER A 158 -13.54 -1.23 -9.36
CA SER A 158 -12.87 -2.50 -9.02
C SER A 158 -13.67 -3.37 -8.04
N GLY A 159 -14.93 -3.01 -7.74
CA GLY A 159 -15.84 -3.82 -6.91
C GLY A 159 -15.78 -3.55 -5.40
N TRP A 160 -15.11 -2.49 -4.95
CA TRP A 160 -15.09 -2.11 -3.54
C TRP A 160 -16.39 -1.38 -3.16
N GLU A 161 -17.09 -1.85 -2.12
CA GLU A 161 -18.37 -1.29 -1.69
C GLU A 161 -18.21 0.02 -0.90
N VAL A 162 -17.23 0.06 -0.01
CA VAL A 162 -16.90 1.24 0.79
C VAL A 162 -15.59 1.81 0.31
N CYS A 163 -15.54 3.13 0.18
CA CYS A 163 -14.32 3.87 -0.11
C CYS A 163 -14.31 5.17 0.69
N LYS A 164 -13.22 5.40 1.42
CA LYS A 164 -12.90 6.65 2.09
C LYS A 164 -11.45 6.98 1.81
N VAL A 165 -11.19 8.21 1.40
CA VAL A 165 -9.84 8.67 1.08
C VAL A 165 -9.65 10.06 1.68
N TRP A 166 -8.48 10.29 2.28
CA TRP A 166 -8.13 11.55 2.90
C TRP A 166 -6.76 12.00 2.45
N THR A 167 -6.59 13.29 2.18
CA THR A 167 -5.24 13.84 1.99
C THR A 167 -4.46 13.74 3.29
N MET A 168 -3.13 13.65 3.20
CA MET A 168 -2.29 13.67 4.40
C MET A 168 -2.37 14.99 5.16
N ASN A 169 -2.77 16.08 4.50
CA ASN A 169 -3.16 17.33 5.19
C ASN A 169 -4.35 17.13 6.13
N GLN A 170 -5.42 16.46 5.68
CA GLN A 170 -6.58 16.16 6.52
C GLN A 170 -6.20 15.23 7.68
N VAL A 171 -5.34 14.23 7.41
CA VAL A 171 -4.82 13.32 8.44
C VAL A 171 -3.98 14.08 9.46
N TYR A 172 -3.04 14.91 9.02
CA TYR A 172 -2.18 15.72 9.88
C TYR A 172 -3.00 16.62 10.81
N GLN A 173 -4.00 17.31 10.28
CA GLN A 173 -4.89 18.18 11.05
C GLN A 173 -5.83 17.43 12.00
N SER A 174 -6.01 16.12 11.83
CA SER A 174 -6.85 15.30 12.70
C SER A 174 -6.16 14.89 14.00
N PHE A 175 -4.83 15.00 14.09
CA PHE A 175 -4.09 14.62 15.28
C PHE A 175 -4.39 15.54 16.47
N PRO A 176 -4.37 15.01 17.71
CA PRO A 176 -4.46 15.85 18.90
C PRO A 176 -3.35 16.90 18.92
N ALA A 177 -3.67 18.13 19.36
CA ALA A 177 -2.71 19.22 19.45
C ALA A 177 -1.47 18.87 20.29
N SER A 178 -1.60 17.99 21.29
CA SER A 178 -0.48 17.50 22.09
C SER A 178 0.50 16.65 21.28
N GLU A 179 0.01 15.83 20.34
CA GLU A 179 0.85 15.01 19.46
C GLU A 179 1.54 15.87 18.40
N LEU A 180 0.81 16.81 17.80
CA LEU A 180 1.40 17.78 16.87
C LEU A 180 2.52 18.56 17.55
N HIS A 181 2.28 19.13 18.73
CA HIS A 181 3.31 19.84 19.49
C HIS A 181 4.50 18.96 19.89
N ARG A 182 4.26 17.68 20.21
CA ARG A 182 5.31 16.74 20.54
C ARG A 182 6.23 16.48 19.35
N VAL A 183 5.67 16.33 18.15
CA VAL A 183 6.41 16.08 16.90
C VAL A 183 7.09 17.34 16.39
N GLU A 184 6.38 18.47 16.32
CA GLU A 184 6.90 19.77 15.85
C GLU A 184 8.05 20.32 16.73
N LYS A 185 8.24 19.77 17.93
CA LYS A 185 9.38 20.09 18.81
C LYS A 185 10.66 19.31 18.52
N LEU A 186 10.58 18.21 17.77
CA LEU A 186 11.75 17.37 17.50
C LEU A 186 12.74 18.06 16.55
N GLU A 187 12.21 18.81 15.59
CA GLU A 187 12.99 19.55 14.60
C GLU A 187 12.30 20.88 14.29
N LEU A 188 13.08 21.95 14.18
CA LEU A 188 12.56 23.26 13.83
C LEU A 188 12.23 23.26 12.32
N LEU A 189 10.96 23.41 11.99
CA LEU A 189 10.50 23.64 10.62
C LEU A 189 10.17 25.12 10.43
N ASP A 190 10.98 25.82 9.64
CA ASP A 190 10.79 27.22 9.29
C ASP A 190 9.85 27.42 8.09
N GLU A 191 9.87 26.50 7.12
CA GLU A 191 9.05 26.55 5.89
C GLU A 191 7.79 25.67 5.98
N ARG A 192 6.81 26.07 6.81
CA ARG A 192 5.57 25.29 7.04
C ARG A 192 4.73 25.13 5.77
N GLU A 193 4.73 26.14 4.90
CA GLU A 193 4.01 26.12 3.64
C GLU A 193 4.53 25.02 2.70
N LEU A 194 5.82 24.68 2.75
CA LEU A 194 6.38 23.58 1.96
C LEU A 194 5.97 22.22 2.48
N LEU A 195 5.82 22.06 3.80
CA LEU A 195 5.28 20.84 4.37
C LEU A 195 3.82 20.67 3.93
N ASP A 196 3.01 21.72 4.08
CA ASP A 196 1.60 21.71 3.69
C ASP A 196 1.43 21.39 2.20
N GLN A 197 2.27 21.96 1.34
CA GLN A 197 2.30 21.65 -0.10
C GLN A 197 2.74 20.21 -0.36
N GLN A 198 3.75 19.70 0.34
CA GLN A 198 4.20 18.32 0.18
C GLN A 198 3.11 17.33 0.57
N ILE A 199 2.53 17.44 1.77
CA ILE A 199 1.53 16.49 2.25
C ILE A 199 0.14 16.69 1.61
N TYR A 200 -0.07 17.78 0.87
CA TYR A 200 -1.23 17.94 -0.02
C TYR A 200 -1.23 16.94 -1.18
N HIS A 201 -0.04 16.49 -1.61
CA HIS A 201 0.15 15.61 -2.76
C HIS A 201 0.21 14.12 -2.39
N TRP A 202 -0.20 13.77 -1.16
CA TRP A 202 -0.26 12.40 -0.67
C TRP A 202 -1.62 12.15 -0.02
N ASP A 203 -2.13 10.93 -0.15
CA ASP A 203 -3.33 10.49 0.53
C ASP A 203 -3.17 9.18 1.26
N THR A 204 -4.17 8.88 2.09
CA THR A 204 -4.42 7.54 2.58
C THR A 204 -5.84 7.14 2.22
N GLY A 205 -5.96 5.99 1.59
CA GLY A 205 -7.21 5.37 1.19
C GLY A 205 -7.54 4.18 2.08
N PHE A 206 -8.82 4.03 2.38
CA PHE A 206 -9.41 2.89 3.05
C PHE A 206 -10.60 2.40 2.22
N VAL A 207 -10.53 1.16 1.76
CA VAL A 207 -11.63 0.52 1.00
C VAL A 207 -11.98 -0.84 1.61
N SER A 208 -13.25 -1.23 1.50
CA SER A 208 -13.77 -2.49 2.06
C SER A 208 -14.81 -3.13 1.15
N THR A 209 -14.83 -4.46 1.09
CA THR A 209 -15.88 -5.24 0.41
C THR A 209 -17.19 -5.30 1.18
N GLN A 210 -17.23 -4.82 2.43
CA GLN A 210 -18.43 -4.80 3.25
C GLN A 210 -18.59 -3.49 4.03
N GLN A 211 -19.83 -3.04 4.16
CA GLN A 211 -20.19 -1.84 4.92
C GLN A 211 -19.89 -1.93 6.42
N HIS A 212 -20.06 -3.11 7.03
CA HIS A 212 -19.95 -3.28 8.48
C HIS A 212 -18.52 -3.31 9.02
N ILE A 213 -17.51 -3.43 8.15
CA ILE A 213 -16.09 -3.46 8.56
C ILE A 213 -15.59 -2.05 8.94
N VAL A 214 -16.34 -0.99 8.61
CA VAL A 214 -15.90 0.43 8.66
C VAL A 214 -16.71 1.29 9.63
N ALA A 215 -17.55 0.67 10.47
CA ALA A 215 -18.41 1.35 11.45
C ALA A 215 -17.70 1.58 12.78
#